data_AF-M4NHT5-F1
#
_entry.id   AF-M4NHT5-F1
#
_cell.length_a   1.000
_cell.length_b   1.000
_cell.length_c   1.000
_cell.angle_alpha   90.00
_cell.angle_beta   90.00
_cell.angle_gamma   90.00
#
_symmetry.space_group_name_H-M   'P 1'
#
loop_
_entity.id
_entity.type
_entity.pdbx_description
1 polymer ?
#
loop_
_entity_poly.entity_id
_entity_poly.type
_entity_poly.pdbx_seq_one_letter_code
_entity_poly.pdbx_strand_id
1 'polypeptide(L)' 'MVKESPMQYPLQAWIEGHYARDCGEPREKCPYAHGSTMALAWYGGWSNRDQLDAAKDPAAETGD' A
#
# COMPACT_ATOMS: atom_id res chain seq x y z
N MET A 1 -24.00 20.76 17.87
CA MET A 1 -23.65 20.23 16.54
C MET A 1 -22.16 19.97 16.52
N VAL A 2 -21.73 18.73 16.75
CA VAL A 2 -20.33 18.33 16.61
C VAL A 2 -20.06 18.23 15.10
N LYS A 3 -19.18 19.08 14.57
CA LYS A 3 -18.63 18.89 13.23
C LYS A 3 -17.77 17.64 13.29
N GLU A 4 -18.29 16.51 12.85
CA GLU A 4 -17.49 15.33 12.55
C GLU A 4 -16.48 15.75 11.48
N SER A 5 -15.27 16.10 11.92
CA SER A 5 -14.15 16.18 11.00
C SER A 5 -13.96 14.75 10.51
N PRO A 6 -14.06 14.46 9.20
CA PRO A 6 -13.85 13.11 8.72
C PRO A 6 -12.41 12.77 9.08
N MET A 7 -12.23 11.94 10.11
CA MET A 7 -10.93 11.40 10.47
C MET A 7 -10.45 10.64 9.24
N GLN A 8 -9.52 11.24 8.50
CA GLN A 8 -8.86 10.58 7.40
C GLN A 8 -7.92 9.56 8.03
N TYR A 9 -8.22 8.27 7.86
CA TYR A 9 -7.47 7.18 8.46
C TYR A 9 -6.34 6.73 7.53
N PRO A 10 -5.06 7.07 7.80
CA PRO A 10 -3.96 6.68 6.92
C PRO A 10 -3.85 5.16 6.74
N LEU A 11 -4.25 4.38 7.76
CA LEU A 11 -4.30 2.92 7.67
C LEU A 11 -5.26 2.43 6.58
N GLN A 12 -6.42 3.05 6.42
CA GLN A 12 -7.37 2.67 5.38
C GLN A 12 -6.78 2.93 3.99
N ALA A 13 -6.19 4.11 3.79
CA ALA A 13 -5.51 4.44 2.53
C ALA A 13 -4.38 3.45 2.22
N TRP A 14 -3.63 3.02 3.23
CA TRP A 14 -2.59 1.99 3.07
C TRP A 14 -3.17 0.64 2.61
N ILE A 15 -4.26 0.18 3.22
CA ILE A 15 -4.94 -1.07 2.82
C ILE A 15 -5.47 -0.96 1.38
N GLU A 16 -6.09 0.17 1.03
CA GLU A 16 -6.58 0.42 -0.33
C GLU A 16 -5.47 0.42 -1.38
N GLY A 17 -4.31 0.99 -1.04
CA GLY A 17 -3.13 0.97 -1.91
C GLY A 17 -2.61 -0.45 -2.15
N HIS A 18 -2.59 -1.26 -1.09
CA HIS A 18 -2.23 -2.67 -1.18
C HIS A 18 -3.21 -3.45 -2.07
N TYR A 19 -4.52 -3.25 -1.88
CA TYR A 19 -5.54 -3.91 -2.69
C TYR A 19 -5.51 -3.49 -4.17
N ALA A 20 -5.36 -2.19 -4.43
CA ALA A 20 -5.25 -1.67 -5.80
C ALA A 20 -4.08 -2.35 -6.54
N ARG A 21 -2.95 -2.52 -5.86
CA ARG A 21 -1.80 -3.24 -6.42
C ARG A 21 -2.11 -4.71 -6.73
N ASP A 22 -2.75 -5.43 -5.81
CA ASP A 22 -3.14 -6.84 -6.02
C ASP A 22 -4.10 -7.02 -7.20
N CYS A 23 -4.93 -6.00 -7.46
CA CYS A 23 -5.78 -5.94 -8.65
C CYS A 23 -5.04 -5.53 -9.94
N GLY A 24 -3.73 -5.24 -9.88
CA GLY A 24 -2.94 -4.78 -11.01
C GLY A 24 -3.18 -3.33 -11.40
N GLU A 25 -3.78 -2.53 -10.51
CA GLU A 25 -4.04 -1.12 -10.78
C GLU A 25 -2.74 -0.29 -10.72
N PRO A 26 -2.55 0.67 -11.62
CA PRO A 26 -1.36 1.50 -11.65
C PRO A 26 -1.34 2.50 -10.49
N ARG A 27 -0.14 2.90 -10.09
CA ARG A 27 0.08 3.80 -8.94
C ARG A 27 -0.59 5.17 -9.13
N GLU A 28 -0.74 5.62 -10.37
CA GLU A 28 -1.32 6.89 -10.75
C GLU A 28 -2.82 6.99 -10.45
N LYS A 29 -3.50 5.86 -10.18
CA LYS A 29 -4.90 5.81 -9.76
C LYS A 29 -5.14 6.14 -8.28
N CYS A 30 -4.12 6.62 -7.55
CA CYS A 30 -4.29 7.09 -6.17
C CYS A 30 -5.45 8.10 -6.07
N PRO A 31 -6.51 7.84 -5.29
CA PRO A 31 -7.70 8.68 -5.23
C PRO A 31 -7.50 9.93 -4.35
N TYR A 32 -6.39 10.00 -3.63
CA TYR A 32 -6.11 11.02 -2.63
C TYR A 32 -5.35 12.20 -3.22
N ALA A 33 -5.60 13.39 -2.68
CA ALA A 33 -4.89 14.60 -3.08
C ALA A 33 -3.37 14.41 -2.97
N HIS A 34 -2.64 14.82 -4.01
CA HIS A 34 -1.19 14.70 -4.06
C HIS A 34 -0.53 15.35 -2.83
N GLY A 35 0.43 14.65 -2.22
CA GLY A 35 1.14 15.12 -1.02
C GLY A 35 0.36 15.02 0.29
N SER A 36 -0.92 14.61 0.28
CA SER A 36 -1.66 14.35 1.51
C SER A 36 -1.13 13.13 2.26
N THR A 37 -1.34 13.09 3.58
CA THR A 37 -1.02 11.91 4.41
C THR A 37 -1.66 10.63 3.88
N MET A 38 -2.88 10.74 3.33
CA MET A 38 -3.59 9.62 2.72
C MET A 38 -2.92 9.14 1.44
N ALA A 39 -2.50 10.06 0.57
CA ALA A 39 -1.76 9.71 -0.65
C ALA A 39 -0.44 9.01 -0.30
N LEU A 40 0.31 9.52 0.70
CA LEU A 40 1.53 8.88 1.17
C LEU A 40 1.29 7.47 1.70
N ALA A 41 0.26 7.28 2.51
CA ALA A 41 -0.09 5.97 3.05
C ALA A 41 -0.53 4.99 1.95
N TRP A 42 -1.34 5.45 1.00
CA TRP A 42 -1.74 4.66 -0.17
C TRP A 42 -0.54 4.23 -1.01
N TYR A 43 0.39 5.14 -1.31
CA TYR A 43 1.63 4.77 -2.02
C TYR A 43 2.48 3.79 -1.22
N GLY A 44 2.51 3.90 0.10
CA GLY A 44 3.17 2.94 0.98
C GLY A 44 2.58 1.54 0.87
N GLY A 45 1.24 1.42 0.86
CA GLY A 45 0.56 0.14 0.68
C GLY A 45 0.77 -0.45 -0.70
N TRP A 46 0.64 0.38 -1.75
CA TRP A 46 0.83 -0.03 -3.14
C TRP A 46 2.27 -0.49 -3.42
N SER A 47 3.28 0.16 -2.83
CA SER A 47 4.69 -0.15 -3.10
C SER A 47 5.22 -1.38 -2.35
N ASN A 48 4.50 -1.91 -1.36
CA ASN A 48 5.00 -2.97 -0.46
C ASN A 48 5.05 -4.37 -1.12
N ARG A 49 6.02 -4.62 -2.01
CA ARG A 49 6.45 -5.97 -2.47
C ARG A 49 7.79 -6.36 -1.87
N ASP A 50 8.66 -5.38 -1.71
CA ASP A 50 10.09 -5.63 -1.57
C ASP A 50 10.46 -6.23 -0.22
N GLN A 51 9.60 -6.17 0.81
CA GLN A 51 9.85 -6.89 2.07
C GLN A 51 9.38 -8.35 2.04
N LEU A 52 8.42 -8.72 1.19
CA LEU A 52 7.85 -10.07 1.15
C LEU A 52 8.51 -10.96 0.10
N ASP A 53 8.90 -10.39 -1.05
CA ASP A 53 9.67 -11.12 -2.06
C ASP A 53 11.17 -11.20 -1.71
N ALA A 54 11.76 -10.19 -1.05
CA ALA A 54 13.14 -10.31 -0.54
C ALA A 54 13.27 -11.30 0.63
N ALA A 55 12.15 -11.62 1.30
CA ALA A 55 12.08 -12.66 2.31
C ALA A 55 11.77 -14.05 1.73
N LYS A 56 11.47 -14.15 0.43
CA LYS A 56 11.24 -15.41 -0.29
C LYS A 56 12.43 -15.70 -1.23
N ASP A 57 13.43 -16.33 -0.61
CA ASP A 57 14.49 -17.19 -1.17
C ASP A 57 15.77 -16.53 -1.74
N PRO A 58 16.93 -17.10 -1.36
CA PRO A 58 17.43 -18.30 -2.03
C PRO A 58 17.79 -19.44 -1.05
N ALA A 59 16.82 -20.29 -0.69
CA ALA A 59 17.12 -21.63 -0.16
C ALA A 59 16.25 -22.70 -0.84
N ALA A 60 16.07 -22.59 -2.15
CA ALA A 60 15.83 -23.74 -3.01
C ALA A 60 17.11 -23.96 -3.82
N GLU A 61 17.53 -25.22 -3.97
CA GLU A 61 18.78 -25.70 -4.59
C GLU A 61 19.96 -25.90 -3.62
N THR A 62 20.02 -27.04 -2.93
CA THR A 62 21.07 -28.06 -3.17
C THR A 62 20.62 -29.37 -2.50
N GLY A 63 20.28 -30.37 -3.31
CA GLY A 63 20.16 -31.74 -2.85
C GLY A 63 21.54 -32.40 -2.72
N ASP A 64 21.67 -33.30 -1.76
CA ASP A 64 22.20 -34.67 -1.90
C ASP A 64 21.75 -35.49 -0.68
#